data_AF-A0A3N5H4L8-F1
#
_entry.id   AF-A0A3N5H4L8-F1
#
_cell.length_a   1.000
_cell.length_b   1.000
_cell.length_c   1.000
_cell.angle_alpha   90.00
_cell.angle_beta   90.00
_cell.angle_gamma   90.00
#
_symmetry.space_group_name_H-M   'P 1'
#
loop_
_entity.id
_entity.type
_entity.pdbx_description
1 polymer ?
#
loop_
_entity_poly.entity_id
_entity_poly.type
_entity_poly.pdbx_seq_one_letter_code
_entity_poly.pdbx_strand_id
1 'polypeptide(L)'
;MLIVVDRGGEGTPDSHYNAIWLADVLGRMIRNGVFMVNHWMLTSKGGYGGWGLVGQSETYPGYHVYQTYKKFGTKLVYSASPAPDLSIYAAKRPDGTLTLLIINLADGPRLPCKARL
;
A
#
# COMPACT_ATOMS: atom_id res chain seq x y z
N MET A 1 5.53 15.46 -5.54
CA MET A 1 4.43 15.68 -4.59
C MET A 1 3.17 15.09 -5.23
N LEU A 2 2.74 13.91 -4.81
CA LEU A 2 1.49 13.32 -5.30
C LEU A 2 0.38 14.04 -4.54
N ILE A 3 -0.50 14.78 -5.23
CA ILE A 3 -1.69 15.36 -4.59
C ILE A 3 -2.67 14.20 -4.43
N VAL A 4 -2.81 13.74 -3.19
CA VAL A 4 -3.77 12.72 -2.78
C VAL A 4 -4.96 13.49 -2.21
N VAL A 5 -6.14 13.34 -2.82
CA VAL A 5 -7.35 14.04 -2.38
C VAL A 5 -8.15 13.09 -1.50
N ASP A 6 -8.26 13.43 -0.22
CA ASP A 6 -9.23 12.82 0.68
C ASP A 6 -10.60 13.48 0.46
N ARG A 7 -11.69 12.71 0.38
CA ARG A 7 -13.05 13.27 0.30
C ARG A 7 -13.84 13.10 1.61
N GLY A 8 -13.61 12.01 2.34
CA GLY A 8 -14.19 11.75 3.66
C GLY A 8 -13.29 12.15 4.83
N GLY A 9 -13.66 11.68 6.03
CA GLY A 9 -12.83 11.84 7.23
C GLY A 9 -11.67 10.85 7.28
N GLU A 10 -10.76 11.01 8.25
CA GLU A 10 -9.54 10.19 8.34
C GLU A 10 -9.81 8.68 8.36
N GLY A 11 -10.92 8.25 8.98
CA GLY A 11 -11.34 6.85 9.05
C GLY A 11 -12.13 6.34 7.84
N THR A 12 -12.30 7.11 6.76
CA THR A 12 -13.07 6.67 5.60
C THR A 12 -12.22 5.89 4.59
N PRO A 13 -12.82 5.03 3.76
CA PRO A 13 -12.06 4.17 2.85
C PRO A 13 -11.31 4.93 1.74
N ASP A 14 -11.69 6.17 1.47
CA ASP A 14 -11.08 7.08 0.50
C ASP A 14 -10.04 8.02 1.12
N SER A 15 -9.64 7.81 2.38
CA SER A 15 -8.60 8.59 3.03
C SER A 15 -7.19 8.07 2.72
N HIS A 16 -6.20 8.95 2.80
CA HIS A 16 -4.79 8.58 2.71
C HIS A 16 -4.36 7.65 3.86
N TYR A 17 -4.93 7.80 5.06
CA TYR A 17 -4.69 6.89 6.19
C TYR A 17 -5.14 5.46 5.85
N ASN A 18 -6.31 5.30 5.23
CA ASN A 18 -6.75 3.98 4.77
C ASN A 18 -5.80 3.42 3.70
N ALA A 19 -5.25 4.24 2.81
CA ALA A 19 -4.27 3.76 1.85
C ALA A 19 -2.98 3.25 2.50
N ILE A 20 -2.47 3.93 3.54
CA ILE A 20 -1.31 3.48 4.32
C ILE A 20 -1.62 2.15 5.01
N TRP A 21 -2.79 2.05 5.66
CA TRP A 21 -3.25 0.82 6.29
C TRP A 21 -3.40 -0.34 5.28
N LEU A 22 -4.02 -0.08 4.14
CA LEU A 22 -4.21 -1.06 3.07
C LEU A 22 -2.88 -1.56 2.53
N ALA A 23 -1.89 -0.67 2.36
CA ALA A 23 -0.55 -1.06 1.96
C ALA A 23 0.05 -2.07 2.94
N ASP A 24 -0.01 -1.80 4.25
CA ASP A 24 0.51 -2.74 5.25
C ASP A 24 -0.27 -4.08 5.28
N VAL A 25 -1.60 -4.04 5.16
CA VAL A 25 -2.42 -5.25 5.10
C VAL A 25 -2.02 -6.15 3.93
N LEU A 26 -1.87 -5.58 2.72
CA LEU A 26 -1.44 -6.35 1.55
C LEU A 26 -0.04 -6.94 1.74
N GLY A 27 0.88 -6.19 2.32
CA GLY A 27 2.21 -6.69 2.67
C GLY A 27 2.15 -7.87 3.64
N ARG A 28 1.35 -7.78 4.70
CA ARG A 28 1.14 -8.89 5.66
C ARG A 28 0.51 -10.10 4.99
N MET A 29 -0.48 -9.92 4.11
CA MET A 29 -1.08 -11.02 3.35
C MET A 29 -0.04 -11.74 2.49
N ILE A 30 0.80 -10.98 1.78
CA ILE A 30 1.90 -11.53 0.97
C ILE A 30 2.89 -12.30 1.85
N ARG A 31 3.32 -11.74 2.99
CA ARG A 31 4.25 -12.42 3.91
C ARG A 31 3.69 -13.74 4.43
N ASN A 32 2.37 -13.82 4.62
CA ASN A 32 1.68 -15.03 5.06
C ASN A 32 1.29 -15.98 3.90
N GLY A 33 1.73 -15.73 2.67
CA GLY A 33 1.50 -16.63 1.54
C GLY A 33 0.07 -16.60 0.99
N VAL A 34 -0.68 -15.51 1.19
CA VAL A 34 -1.99 -15.34 0.56
C VAL A 34 -1.83 -15.32 -0.96
N PHE A 35 -2.52 -16.24 -1.64
CA PHE A 35 -2.41 -16.41 -3.09
C PHE A 35 -3.05 -15.25 -3.88
N MET A 36 -4.20 -14.75 -3.43
CA MET A 36 -4.97 -13.74 -4.15
C MET A 36 -5.77 -12.86 -3.20
N VAL A 37 -5.86 -11.56 -3.52
CA VAL A 37 -6.69 -10.58 -2.81
C VAL A 37 -7.57 -9.87 -3.82
N ASN A 38 -8.87 -9.87 -3.58
CA ASN A 38 -9.84 -9.15 -4.41
C ASN A 38 -10.26 -7.86 -3.71
N HIS A 39 -10.26 -6.76 -4.45
CA HIS A 39 -10.83 -5.52 -3.98
C HIS A 39 -12.34 -5.52 -4.25
N TRP A 40 -13.14 -5.13 -3.26
CA TRP A 40 -14.60 -5.24 -3.32
C TRP A 40 -15.21 -4.45 -4.49
N MET A 41 -14.83 -3.19 -4.67
CA MET A 41 -15.47 -2.31 -5.65
C MET A 41 -14.45 -1.47 -6.41
N LEU A 42 -14.42 -1.55 -7.75
CA LEU A 42 -13.47 -0.74 -8.51
C LEU A 42 -13.89 0.74 -8.58
N THR A 43 -15.19 1.02 -8.78
CA THR A 43 -15.70 2.37 -9.04
C THR A 43 -16.81 2.76 -8.07
N SER A 44 -16.76 3.97 -7.51
CA SER A 44 -17.77 4.51 -6.59
C SER A 44 -18.71 5.50 -7.26
N LYS A 45 -19.41 5.08 -8.33
CA LYS A 45 -20.39 5.96 -9.02
C LYS A 45 -21.69 6.06 -8.23
N GLY A 46 -22.49 7.11 -8.45
CA GLY A 46 -23.88 7.15 -7.96
C GLY A 46 -24.09 7.26 -6.44
N GLY A 47 -23.13 7.82 -5.68
CA GLY A 47 -23.32 8.08 -4.24
C GLY A 47 -22.90 6.94 -3.30
N TYR A 48 -22.30 5.87 -3.82
CA TYR A 48 -21.68 4.81 -3.01
C TYR A 48 -20.36 5.22 -2.33
N GLY A 49 -20.20 6.50 -1.96
CA GLY A 49 -19.12 7.01 -1.12
C GLY A 49 -17.67 6.71 -1.56
N GLY A 50 -16.81 6.50 -0.57
CA GLY A 50 -15.37 6.25 -0.72
C GLY A 50 -14.98 4.79 -0.93
N TRP A 51 -15.95 3.88 -1.13
CA TRP A 51 -15.74 2.43 -1.01
C TRP A 51 -14.96 1.77 -2.14
N GLY A 52 -14.76 2.45 -3.26
CA GLY A 52 -14.01 1.95 -4.41
C GLY A 52 -12.65 2.60 -4.60
N LEU A 53 -11.98 2.32 -5.71
CA LEU A 53 -10.65 2.90 -6.01
C LEU A 53 -10.74 4.10 -6.94
N VAL A 54 -11.82 4.21 -7.72
CA VAL A 54 -12.02 5.26 -8.72
C VAL A 54 -13.34 5.96 -8.44
N GLY A 55 -13.28 7.27 -8.23
CA GLY A 55 -14.43 8.15 -8.09
C GLY A 55 -15.02 8.55 -9.46
N GLN A 56 -15.82 9.62 -9.48
CA GLN A 56 -16.40 10.10 -10.74
C GLN A 56 -15.37 10.82 -11.61
N SER A 57 -14.48 11.61 -11.00
CA SER A 57 -13.50 12.47 -11.67
C SER A 57 -12.06 12.24 -11.21
N GLU A 58 -11.84 11.39 -10.21
CA GLU A 58 -10.54 11.19 -9.58
C GLU A 58 -10.32 9.73 -9.17
N THR A 59 -9.07 9.40 -8.85
CA THR A 59 -8.70 8.14 -8.19
C THR A 59 -8.54 8.38 -6.70
N TYR A 60 -9.06 7.47 -5.89
CA TYR A 60 -8.90 7.53 -4.44
C TYR A 60 -7.52 6.99 -4.02
N PRO A 61 -7.04 7.33 -2.82
CA PRO A 61 -5.67 7.03 -2.38
C PRO A 61 -5.33 5.53 -2.48
N GLY A 62 -6.30 4.66 -2.16
CA GLY A 62 -6.17 3.21 -2.27
C GLY A 62 -5.80 2.71 -3.67
N TYR A 63 -6.19 3.41 -4.74
CA TYR A 63 -5.82 3.06 -6.12
C TYR A 63 -4.29 3.00 -6.30
N HIS A 64 -3.59 3.97 -5.71
CA HIS A 64 -2.13 4.08 -5.83
C HIS A 64 -1.40 2.99 -5.03
N VAL A 65 -2.03 2.41 -4.01
CA VAL A 65 -1.51 1.22 -3.32
C VAL A 65 -1.39 0.06 -4.29
N TYR A 66 -2.46 -0.26 -5.03
CA TYR A 66 -2.43 -1.34 -6.02
C TYR A 66 -1.43 -1.06 -7.15
N GLN A 67 -1.30 0.19 -7.61
CA GLN A 67 -0.27 0.56 -8.59
C GLN A 67 1.15 0.36 -8.07
N THR A 68 1.37 0.61 -6.78
CA THR A 68 2.65 0.37 -6.11
C THR A 68 2.95 -1.14 -6.01
N TYR A 69 1.97 -1.96 -5.60
CA TYR A 69 2.12 -3.42 -5.51
C TYR A 69 2.33 -4.08 -6.87
N LYS A 70 1.76 -3.54 -7.95
CA LYS A 70 2.03 -4.01 -9.33
C LYS A 70 3.53 -3.96 -9.69
N LYS A 71 4.30 -3.08 -9.04
CA LYS A 71 5.74 -2.92 -9.25
C LYS A 71 6.58 -3.71 -8.26
N PHE A 72 6.00 -4.49 -7.35
CA PHE A 72 6.75 -5.15 -6.27
C PHE A 72 7.65 -6.25 -6.82
N GLY A 73 7.15 -7.46 -7.04
CA GLY A 73 7.96 -8.57 -7.52
C GLY A 73 7.22 -9.88 -7.27
N THR A 74 7.77 -10.97 -7.79
CA THR A 74 7.12 -12.28 -7.75
C THR A 74 7.84 -13.27 -6.84
N LYS A 75 9.09 -12.99 -6.46
CA LYS A 75 9.86 -13.84 -5.54
C LYS A 75 10.18 -13.09 -4.25
N LEU A 76 9.53 -13.46 -3.15
CA LEU A 76 9.78 -12.86 -1.85
C LEU A 76 11.21 -13.11 -1.38
N VAL A 77 11.78 -12.09 -0.74
CA VAL A 77 13.07 -12.15 -0.07
C VAL A 77 12.85 -11.76 1.39
N TYR A 78 13.59 -12.41 2.28
CA TYR A 78 13.54 -12.09 3.70
C TYR A 78 13.83 -10.59 3.93
N SER A 79 13.00 -9.96 4.74
CA SER A 79 13.14 -8.58 5.18
C SER A 79 12.51 -8.43 6.57
N ALA A 80 13.13 -7.60 7.40
CA ALA A 80 12.69 -7.33 8.75
C ALA A 80 13.07 -5.90 9.15
N SER A 81 12.29 -5.33 10.06
CA SER A 81 12.54 -4.04 10.67
C SER A 81 12.49 -4.20 12.19
N PRO A 82 13.43 -3.62 12.94
CA PRO A 82 13.36 -3.60 14.40
C PRO A 82 12.36 -2.55 14.92
N ALA A 83 11.94 -1.59 14.07
CA ALA A 83 10.97 -0.57 14.44
C ALA A 83 9.53 -1.13 14.28
N PRO A 84 8.70 -1.11 15.32
CA PRO A 84 7.39 -1.78 15.32
C PRO A 84 6.35 -1.14 14.38
N ASP A 85 6.57 0.11 14.00
CA ASP A 85 5.73 0.92 13.12
C ASP A 85 6.37 1.13 11.73
N LEU A 86 7.39 0.34 11.39
CA LEU A 86 7.99 0.37 10.07
C LEU A 86 7.96 -1.03 9.46
N SER A 87 7.02 -1.25 8.55
CA SER A 87 6.90 -2.50 7.81
C SER A 87 7.79 -2.48 6.58
N ILE A 88 8.62 -3.52 6.41
CA ILE A 88 9.45 -3.72 5.21
C ILE A 88 9.04 -5.03 4.54
N TYR A 89 8.84 -4.98 3.23
CA TYR A 89 8.61 -6.13 2.36
C TYR A 89 9.58 -6.04 1.19
N ALA A 90 10.25 -7.14 0.87
CA ALA A 90 11.22 -7.20 -0.22
C ALA A 90 10.89 -8.34 -1.19
N ALA A 91 11.07 -8.09 -2.49
CA ALA A 91 10.91 -9.09 -3.52
C ALA A 91 11.89 -8.87 -4.67
N LYS A 92 12.19 -9.95 -5.41
CA LYS A 92 12.85 -9.89 -6.70
C LYS A 92 11.82 -9.95 -7.81
N ARG A 93 12.03 -9.13 -8.84
CA ARG A 93 11.35 -9.22 -10.13
C ARG A 93 12.02 -10.27 -11.03
N PRO A 94 11.37 -10.71 -12.12
CA PRO A 94 11.96 -11.66 -13.07
C PRO A 94 13.28 -11.19 -13.69
N ASP A 95 13.48 -9.88 -13.83
CA ASP A 95 14.71 -9.26 -14.34
C ASP A 95 15.85 -9.20 -13.30
N GLY A 96 15.63 -9.73 -12.09
CA GLY A 96 16.61 -9.72 -11.01
C GLY A 96 16.60 -8.45 -10.15
N THR A 97 15.82 -7.43 -10.50
CA THR A 97 15.71 -6.19 -9.72
C THR A 97 15.16 -6.48 -8.32
N LEU A 98 15.87 -6.02 -7.28
CA LEU A 98 15.37 -6.01 -5.90
C LEU A 98 14.45 -4.82 -5.71
N THR A 99 13.26 -5.06 -5.16
CA THR A 99 12.32 -4.02 -4.77
C THR A 99 12.07 -4.07 -3.28
N LEU A 100 11.84 -2.89 -2.71
CA LEU A 100 11.48 -2.73 -1.31
C LEU A 100 10.19 -1.91 -1.25
N LEU A 101 9.22 -2.42 -0.49
CA LEU A 101 8.09 -1.65 -0.01
C LEU A 101 8.32 -1.36 1.46
N ILE A 102 8.39 -0.08 1.78
CA ILE A 102 8.59 0.42 3.13
C ILE A 102 7.35 1.23 3.48
N ILE A 103 6.65 0.82 4.53
CA ILE A 103 5.42 1.44 4.99
C ILE A 103 5.67 1.97 6.40
N ASN A 104 5.60 3.29 6.53
CA ASN A 104 5.73 3.98 7.80
C ASN A 104 4.33 4.16 8.41
N LEU A 105 4.11 3.52 9.56
CA LEU A 105 2.88 3.58 10.34
C LEU A 105 3.00 4.55 11.53
N ALA A 106 4.13 5.23 11.68
CA ALA A 106 4.33 6.23 12.71
C ALA A 106 3.66 7.57 12.36
N ASP A 107 3.31 8.35 13.38
CA ASP A 107 2.77 9.71 13.22
C ASP A 107 3.78 10.72 12.65
N GLY A 108 5.05 10.34 12.53
CA GLY A 108 6.12 11.19 12.01
C GLY A 108 7.09 10.44 11.08
N PRO A 109 7.99 11.16 10.41
CA PRO A 109 8.94 10.54 9.49
C PRO A 109 9.83 9.51 10.20
N ARG A 110 9.76 8.24 9.76
CA ARG A 110 10.74 7.20 10.08
C ARG A 110 11.37 6.67 8.81
N LEU A 111 12.69 6.72 8.76
CA LEU A 111 13.47 6.09 7.70
C LEU A 111 13.91 4.71 8.18
N PRO A 112 13.99 3.70 7.29
CA PRO A 112 14.65 2.45 7.63
C PRO A 112 16.08 2.78 8.09
N CYS A 113 16.47 2.24 9.24
CA CYS A 113 17.84 2.30 9.73
C CYS A 113 18.76 1.91 8.56
N LYS A 114 19.75 2.76 8.20
CA LYS A 114 20.63 2.63 7.02
C LYS A 114 20.68 1.20 6.47
N ALA A 115 19.88 0.92 5.44
CA ALA A 115 19.91 -0.37 4.77
C ALA A 115 21.29 -0.52 4.13
N ARG A 116 22.17 -1.31 4.75
CA ARG A 116 23.39 -1.79 4.09
C ARG A 116 22.93 -2.86 3.11
N LEU A 117 22.67 -2.44 1.88
CA LEU A 117 22.48 -3.33 0.73
C LEU A 117 23.80 -3.99 0.34
#